data_AF-A0A1G2QEZ7-F1
#
_entry.id   AF-A0A1G2QEZ7-F1
#
_cell.length_a   1.000
_cell.length_b   1.000
_cell.length_c   1.000
_cell.angle_alpha   90.00
_cell.angle_beta   90.00
_cell.angle_gamma   90.00
#
_symmetry.space_group_name_H-M   'P 1'
#
loop_
_entity.id
_entity.type
_entity.pdbx_description
1 polymer ?
#
loop_
_entity_poly.entity_id
_entity_poly.type
_entity_poly.pdbx_seq_one_letter_code
_entity_poly.pdbx_strand_id
1 'polypeptide(L)'
;MASLIAFSNITPTVAEGPVSTRPDAQVAVVQIVQTPAVSKTDKNNLIPELINQKSKEQAVDPNLAQAIAFCESTYQQFNADSGTVLRGIHNPLDVGIFQINEKYHLEKSQTLGFDIYTAEGNIDYALWLMSHEGAGHWKWSKPCWSQKINPAV
;
A
#
# COMPACT_ATOMS: atom_id res chain seq x y z
N MET A 1 -35.35 -7.43 46.00
CA MET A 1 -36.48 -6.64 45.45
C MET A 1 -36.45 -6.83 43.94
N ALA A 2 -37.34 -7.67 43.43
CA ALA A 2 -37.51 -7.88 41.99
C ALA A 2 -38.51 -6.83 41.48
N SER A 3 -38.18 -6.15 40.38
CA SER A 3 -39.13 -5.30 39.67
C SER A 3 -39.12 -5.70 38.20
N LEU A 4 -40.22 -6.35 37.81
CA LEU A 4 -40.61 -6.74 36.46
C LEU A 4 -41.51 -5.63 35.90
N ILE A 5 -41.17 -5.06 34.74
CA ILE A 5 -42.10 -4.28 33.90
C ILE A 5 -41.64 -4.51 32.44
N ALA A 6 -42.19 -5.51 31.76
CA ALA A 6 -43.35 -5.49 30.85
C ALA A 6 -43.04 -4.89 29.46
N PHE A 7 -43.01 -5.78 28.47
CA PHE A 7 -42.92 -5.46 27.04
C PHE A 7 -44.27 -4.97 26.50
N SER A 8 -44.25 -4.04 25.55
CA SER A 8 -45.41 -3.70 24.73
C SER A 8 -44.97 -3.55 23.28
N ASN A 9 -45.44 -4.47 22.44
CA ASN A 9 -45.29 -4.46 20.99
C ASN A 9 -46.29 -3.47 20.38
N ILE A 10 -45.82 -2.59 19.49
CA ILE A 10 -46.69 -1.75 18.68
C ILE A 10 -46.21 -1.83 17.23
N THR A 11 -46.99 -2.49 16.39
CA THR A 11 -46.91 -2.45 14.93
C THR A 11 -47.76 -1.29 14.40
N PRO A 12 -47.29 -0.53 13.40
CA PRO A 12 -48.18 0.25 12.56
C PRO A 12 -48.16 -0.24 11.10
N THR A 13 -49.28 -0.85 10.75
CA THR A 13 -50.11 -0.67 9.54
C THR A 13 -49.49 -0.01 8.30
N VAL A 14 -49.51 -0.78 7.21
CA VAL A 14 -49.35 -0.35 5.81
C VAL A 14 -50.54 0.53 5.39
N ALA A 15 -50.27 1.69 4.81
CA ALA A 15 -51.24 2.49 4.08
C ALA A 15 -50.74 2.66 2.63
N GLU A 16 -51.44 2.03 1.69
CA GLU A 16 -51.27 2.23 0.24
C GLU A 16 -52.03 3.49 -0.18
N GLY A 17 -51.33 4.41 -0.87
CA GLY A 17 -51.88 5.62 -1.46
C GLY A 17 -51.49 5.73 -2.95
N PRO A 18 -52.26 6.48 -3.77
CA PRO A 18 -52.39 6.21 -5.19
C PRO A 18 -51.29 6.78 -6.09
N VAL A 19 -51.06 6.04 -7.19
CA VAL A 19 -50.30 6.40 -8.39
C VAL A 19 -50.73 7.76 -8.96
N SER A 20 -49.76 8.65 -9.20
CA SER A 20 -49.92 9.87 -10.00
C SER A 20 -48.76 10.00 -10.98
N THR A 21 -49.09 10.21 -12.26
CA THR A 21 -48.19 10.15 -13.42
C THR A 21 -47.72 11.52 -13.91
N ARG A 22 -46.48 11.53 -14.44
CA ARG A 22 -45.86 12.41 -15.47
C ARG A 22 -45.38 13.83 -15.06
N PRO A 23 -44.48 14.48 -15.86
CA PRO A 23 -43.48 13.99 -16.82
C PRO A 23 -42.05 14.55 -16.61
N ASP A 24 -41.11 13.95 -17.34
CA ASP A 24 -39.73 14.38 -17.71
C ASP A 24 -39.14 15.69 -17.15
N ALA A 25 -38.15 15.52 -16.27
CA ALA A 25 -36.98 16.39 -16.20
C ALA A 25 -35.72 15.51 -16.30
N GLN A 26 -35.19 15.40 -17.51
CA GLN A 26 -33.83 14.92 -17.76
C GLN A 26 -32.83 15.97 -17.22
N VAL A 27 -31.55 15.57 -17.06
CA VAL A 27 -30.35 16.37 -16.68
C VAL A 27 -30.00 16.25 -15.18
N ALA A 28 -28.86 15.72 -14.73
CA ALA A 28 -27.68 15.16 -15.39
C ALA A 28 -27.15 14.00 -14.54
N VAL A 29 -26.76 12.93 -15.20
CA VAL A 29 -26.00 11.81 -14.63
C VAL A 29 -24.64 12.37 -14.20
N VAL A 30 -24.41 12.52 -12.90
CA VAL A 30 -23.07 12.77 -12.38
C VAL A 30 -22.23 11.54 -12.71
N GLN A 31 -21.25 11.76 -13.59
CA GLN A 31 -20.34 10.75 -14.10
C GLN A 31 -19.66 10.03 -12.93
N ILE A 32 -19.94 8.73 -12.84
CA ILE A 32 -18.97 7.64 -12.64
C ILE A 32 -17.62 8.15 -12.13
N VAL A 33 -17.43 8.14 -10.81
CA VAL A 33 -16.08 8.03 -10.26
C VAL A 33 -15.63 6.63 -10.65
N GLN A 34 -14.97 6.55 -11.81
CA GLN A 34 -14.12 5.44 -12.15
C GLN A 34 -13.07 5.38 -11.05
N THR A 35 -13.27 4.54 -10.04
CA THR A 35 -12.14 3.87 -9.41
C THR A 35 -11.30 3.37 -10.58
N PRO A 36 -10.04 3.78 -10.76
CA PRO A 36 -9.24 3.24 -11.83
C PRO A 36 -9.21 1.74 -11.59
N ALA A 37 -9.89 1.01 -12.47
CA ALA A 37 -9.84 -0.43 -12.48
C ALA A 37 -8.36 -0.77 -12.65
N VAL A 38 -7.76 -1.31 -11.59
CA VAL A 38 -6.43 -1.89 -11.64
C VAL A 38 -6.48 -2.91 -12.76
N SER A 39 -5.97 -2.49 -13.91
CA SER A 39 -5.74 -3.34 -15.06
C SER A 39 -4.97 -4.55 -14.55
N LYS A 40 -5.40 -5.74 -14.98
CA LYS A 40 -4.71 -7.01 -14.75
C LYS A 40 -3.39 -7.02 -15.54
N THR A 41 -2.49 -6.10 -15.21
CA THR A 41 -1.15 -6.02 -15.78
C THR A 41 -0.36 -7.20 -15.22
N ASP A 42 0.32 -7.90 -16.11
CA ASP A 42 1.02 -9.16 -15.91
C ASP A 42 1.64 -9.33 -14.52
N LYS A 43 1.38 -10.49 -13.88
CA LYS A 43 1.85 -10.83 -12.52
C LYS A 43 3.37 -10.66 -12.31
N ASN A 44 4.13 -10.53 -13.39
CA ASN A 44 5.59 -10.43 -13.38
C ASN A 44 6.11 -8.99 -13.18
N ASN A 45 5.25 -7.95 -13.25
CA ASN A 45 5.64 -6.54 -13.07
C ASN A 45 4.89 -5.82 -11.92
N LEU A 46 4.32 -6.57 -10.97
CA LEU A 46 3.47 -5.98 -9.92
C LEU A 46 4.24 -5.09 -8.92
N ILE A 47 5.46 -5.47 -8.52
CA ILE A 47 6.20 -4.74 -7.47
C ILE A 47 6.70 -3.37 -7.95
N PRO A 48 7.34 -3.21 -9.12
CA PRO A 48 7.75 -1.89 -9.59
C PRO A 48 6.56 -0.93 -9.79
N GLU A 49 5.43 -1.42 -10.29
CA GLU A 49 4.21 -0.62 -10.46
C GLU A 49 3.62 -0.22 -9.10
N LEU A 50 3.58 -1.15 -8.14
CA LEU A 50 3.12 -0.86 -6.77
C LEU A 50 4.00 0.19 -6.09
N ILE A 51 5.32 0.09 -6.24
CA ILE A 51 6.26 1.11 -5.76
C ILE A 51 5.96 2.45 -6.44
N ASN A 52 5.77 2.47 -7.76
CA ASN A 52 5.47 3.69 -8.50
C ASN A 52 4.19 4.38 -8.00
N GLN A 53 3.12 3.61 -7.84
CA GLN A 53 1.84 4.09 -7.36
C GLN A 53 1.97 4.66 -5.94
N LYS A 54 2.47 3.87 -4.98
CA LYS A 54 2.60 4.29 -3.58
C LYS A 54 3.59 5.43 -3.39
N SER A 55 4.63 5.52 -4.23
CA SER A 55 5.57 6.64 -4.21
C SER A 55 4.86 7.97 -4.51
N LYS A 56 3.98 7.99 -5.52
CA LYS A 56 3.19 9.17 -5.86
C LYS A 56 2.24 9.55 -4.74
N GLU A 57 1.57 8.57 -4.13
CA GLU A 57 0.66 8.77 -2.98
C GLU A 57 1.38 9.39 -1.77
N GLN A 58 2.63 9.00 -1.54
CA GLN A 58 3.46 9.48 -0.42
C GLN A 58 4.40 10.64 -0.79
N ALA A 59 4.26 11.22 -1.99
CA ALA A 59 5.12 12.30 -2.51
C ALA A 59 6.63 11.98 -2.48
N VAL A 60 7.00 10.72 -2.71
CA VAL A 60 8.37 10.24 -2.90
C VAL A 60 8.67 10.12 -4.40
N ASP A 61 9.89 10.46 -4.84
CA ASP A 61 10.32 10.28 -6.23
C ASP A 61 10.25 8.78 -6.62
N PRO A 62 9.36 8.40 -7.57
CA PRO A 62 9.23 7.00 -7.97
C PRO A 62 10.48 6.41 -8.62
N ASN A 63 11.34 7.23 -9.24
CA ASN A 63 12.57 6.76 -9.85
C ASN A 63 13.60 6.39 -8.78
N LEU A 64 13.71 7.21 -7.73
CA LEU A 64 14.56 6.94 -6.58
C LEU A 64 14.12 5.66 -5.85
N ALA A 65 12.82 5.53 -5.54
CA ALA A 65 12.30 4.38 -4.82
C ALA A 65 12.49 3.06 -5.60
N GLN A 66 12.19 3.06 -6.90
CA GLN A 66 12.42 1.88 -7.75
C GLN A 66 13.91 1.55 -7.88
N ALA A 67 14.78 2.55 -8.05
CA ALA A 67 16.22 2.33 -8.13
C ALA A 67 16.78 1.69 -6.86
N ILE A 68 16.34 2.15 -5.69
CA ILE A 68 16.74 1.56 -4.40
C ILE A 68 16.22 0.12 -4.29
N ALA A 69 14.92 -0.12 -4.47
CA ALA A 69 14.34 -1.46 -4.39
C ALA A 69 15.01 -2.48 -5.33
N PHE A 70 15.36 -2.05 -6.55
CA PHE A 70 16.13 -2.87 -7.48
C PHE A 70 17.50 -3.23 -6.91
N CYS A 71 18.24 -2.23 -6.42
CA CYS A 71 19.58 -2.43 -5.89
C CYS A 71 19.62 -3.24 -4.60
N GLU A 72 18.56 -3.20 -3.80
CA GLU A 72 18.46 -3.95 -2.55
C GLU A 72 18.08 -5.42 -2.74
N SER A 73 17.14 -5.72 -3.65
CA SER A 73 16.58 -7.08 -3.75
C SER A 73 16.23 -7.54 -5.16
N THR A 74 16.41 -6.69 -6.16
CA THR A 74 15.81 -6.88 -7.49
C THR A 74 14.28 -7.06 -7.39
N TYR A 75 13.65 -6.26 -6.53
CA TYR A 75 12.20 -6.26 -6.28
C TYR A 75 11.64 -7.52 -5.60
N GLN A 76 12.46 -8.30 -4.90
CA GLN A 76 12.05 -9.56 -4.29
C GLN A 76 11.71 -9.39 -2.81
N GLN A 77 10.48 -9.76 -2.43
CA GLN A 77 10.09 -9.84 -1.01
C GLN A 77 10.43 -11.20 -0.38
N PHE A 78 10.36 -12.27 -1.17
CA PHE A 78 10.48 -13.64 -0.70
C PHE A 78 11.57 -14.38 -1.48
N ASN A 79 12.21 -15.34 -0.82
CA ASN A 79 13.10 -16.29 -1.47
C ASN A 79 12.28 -17.20 -2.41
N ALA A 80 12.73 -17.33 -3.66
CA ALA A 80 12.00 -18.06 -4.70
C ALA A 80 11.87 -19.57 -4.40
N ASP A 81 12.84 -20.16 -3.70
CA ASP A 81 12.89 -21.59 -3.42
C ASP A 81 12.08 -21.95 -2.17
N SER A 82 12.26 -21.19 -1.08
CA SER A 82 11.64 -21.50 0.21
C SER A 82 10.30 -20.80 0.46
N GLY A 83 10.00 -19.71 -0.27
CA GLY A 83 8.86 -18.85 0.00
C GLY A 83 8.98 -18.02 1.30
N THR A 84 10.10 -18.11 2.03
CA THR A 84 10.32 -17.31 3.23
C THR A 84 10.69 -15.88 2.87
N VAL A 85 10.52 -14.93 3.79
CA VAL A 85 10.98 -13.54 3.60
C VAL A 85 12.44 -13.52 3.17
N LEU A 86 12.77 -12.71 2.16
CA LEU A 86 14.13 -12.52 1.68
C LEU A 86 14.97 -11.88 2.79
N ARG A 87 16.14 -12.47 3.05
CA ARG A 87 17.09 -12.04 4.07
C ARG A 87 18.39 -11.59 3.41
N GLY A 88 18.97 -10.51 3.90
CA GLY A 88 20.22 -9.97 3.39
C GLY A 88 21.39 -10.95 3.51
N ILE A 89 22.26 -10.97 2.50
CA ILE A 89 23.42 -11.87 2.44
C ILE A 89 24.46 -11.48 3.50
N HIS A 90 24.72 -10.18 3.65
CA HIS A 90 25.72 -9.68 4.61
C HIS A 90 25.15 -9.48 6.02
N ASN A 91 23.85 -9.16 6.11
CA ASN A 91 23.17 -8.94 7.37
C ASN A 91 21.78 -9.59 7.30
N PRO A 92 21.55 -10.69 8.03
CA PRO A 92 20.28 -11.41 7.99
C PRO A 92 19.12 -10.62 8.61
N LEU A 93 19.39 -9.48 9.23
CA LEU A 93 18.34 -8.59 9.74
C LEU A 93 17.76 -7.67 8.67
N ASP A 94 18.36 -7.61 7.47
CA ASP A 94 17.80 -6.86 6.35
C ASP A 94 16.74 -7.70 5.64
N VAL A 95 15.53 -7.17 5.50
CA VAL A 95 14.37 -7.95 5.01
C VAL A 95 13.68 -7.36 3.79
N GLY A 96 13.30 -8.25 2.87
CA GLY A 96 12.35 -7.98 1.79
C GLY A 96 12.86 -7.02 0.72
N ILE A 97 11.91 -6.36 0.04
CA ILE A 97 12.13 -5.56 -1.17
C ILE A 97 13.15 -4.44 -0.98
N PHE A 98 13.04 -3.71 0.13
CA PHE A 98 13.92 -2.59 0.47
C PHE A 98 15.01 -2.96 1.48
N GLN A 99 15.18 -4.26 1.79
CA GLN A 99 16.21 -4.72 2.74
C GLN A 99 16.22 -3.91 4.05
N ILE A 100 15.03 -3.69 4.61
CA ILE A 100 14.84 -2.89 5.83
C ILE A 100 15.45 -3.63 7.01
N ASN A 101 16.34 -2.98 7.76
CA ASN A 101 17.00 -3.60 8.90
C ASN A 101 16.09 -3.71 10.13
N GLU A 102 15.76 -4.92 10.56
CA GLU A 102 14.86 -5.19 11.70
C GLU A 102 15.34 -4.54 13.00
N LYS A 103 16.66 -4.54 13.28
CA LYS A 103 17.20 -3.98 14.52
C LYS A 103 16.90 -2.49 14.68
N TYR A 104 16.84 -1.73 13.59
CA TYR A 104 16.62 -0.28 13.64
C TYR A 104 15.18 0.12 13.37
N HIS A 105 14.39 -0.76 12.75
CA HIS A 105 13.13 -0.34 12.14
C HIS A 105 11.92 -1.19 12.49
N LEU A 106 12.09 -2.40 13.04
CA LEU A 106 10.95 -3.28 13.31
C LEU A 106 9.97 -2.66 14.32
N GLU A 107 10.47 -2.14 15.44
CA GLU A 107 9.62 -1.52 16.47
C GLU A 107 8.88 -0.30 15.93
N LYS A 108 9.57 0.56 15.17
CA LYS A 108 8.99 1.76 14.59
C LYS A 108 7.96 1.43 13.51
N SER A 109 8.25 0.46 12.64
CA SER A 109 7.32 0.04 11.59
C SER A 109 6.03 -0.50 12.21
N GLN A 110 6.13 -1.35 13.24
CA GLN A 110 4.98 -1.90 13.96
C GLN A 110 4.17 -0.80 14.66
N THR A 111 4.84 0.15 15.30
CA THR A 111 4.17 1.29 15.96
C THR A 111 3.37 2.14 14.96
N LEU A 112 3.85 2.27 13.73
CA LEU A 112 3.18 2.98 12.64
C LEU A 112 2.14 2.11 11.90
N GLY A 113 2.02 0.82 12.24
CA GLY A 113 1.05 -0.10 11.64
C GLY A 113 1.54 -0.81 10.37
N PHE A 114 2.84 -0.79 10.08
CA PHE A 114 3.42 -1.48 8.92
C PHE A 114 3.97 -2.86 9.28
N ASP A 115 3.67 -3.86 8.44
CA ASP A 115 4.29 -5.17 8.49
C ASP A 115 5.37 -5.33 7.40
N ILE A 116 6.63 -5.11 7.78
CA ILE A 116 7.79 -5.17 6.86
C ILE A 116 8.09 -6.57 6.32
N TYR A 117 7.41 -7.61 6.82
CA TYR A 117 7.51 -8.97 6.30
C TYR A 117 6.58 -9.23 5.11
N THR A 118 5.60 -8.36 4.88
CA THR A 118 4.77 -8.36 3.67
C THR A 118 5.36 -7.46 2.59
N ALA A 119 5.05 -7.71 1.31
CA ALA A 119 5.52 -6.86 0.23
C ALA A 119 4.98 -5.43 0.37
N GLU A 120 3.68 -5.29 0.66
CA GLU A 120 3.03 -3.99 0.83
C GLU A 120 3.59 -3.21 2.02
N GLY A 121 3.68 -3.82 3.20
CA GLY A 121 4.22 -3.14 4.38
C GLY A 121 5.72 -2.83 4.28
N ASN A 122 6.50 -3.65 3.57
CA ASN A 122 7.91 -3.34 3.27
C ASN A 122 8.03 -2.10 2.36
N ILE A 123 7.20 -2.00 1.31
CA ILE A 123 7.15 -0.85 0.41
C ILE A 123 6.68 0.40 1.18
N ASP A 124 5.55 0.31 1.87
CA ASP A 124 4.95 1.47 2.55
C ASP A 124 5.89 2.05 3.60
N TYR A 125 6.55 1.21 4.39
CA TYR A 125 7.48 1.68 5.40
C TYR A 125 8.76 2.28 4.79
N ALA A 126 9.27 1.72 3.70
CA ALA A 126 10.42 2.29 3.01
C ALA A 126 10.10 3.68 2.44
N LEU A 127 8.92 3.86 1.84
CA LEU A 127 8.46 5.16 1.34
C LEU A 127 8.21 6.16 2.49
N TRP A 128 7.69 5.68 3.62
CA TRP A 128 7.56 6.47 4.83
C TRP A 128 8.95 6.98 5.29
N LEU A 129 9.96 6.11 5.34
CA LEU A 129 11.34 6.51 5.66
C LEU A 129 11.88 7.55 4.65
N MET A 130 11.67 7.35 3.35
CA MET A 130 12.15 8.30 2.34
C MET A 130 11.48 9.67 2.45
N SER A 131 10.18 9.72 2.73
CA SER A 131 9.43 10.97 2.89
C SER A 131 9.79 11.73 4.16
N HIS A 132 10.16 11.02 5.25
CA HIS A 132 10.42 11.64 6.56
C HIS A 132 11.91 11.84 6.87
N GLU A 133 12.77 10.97 6.36
CA GLU A 133 14.19 10.87 6.72
C GLU A 133 15.12 10.83 5.50
N GLY A 134 14.57 10.78 4.29
CA GLY A 134 15.32 10.67 3.04
C GLY A 134 15.90 9.28 2.79
N ALA A 135 16.74 9.16 1.75
CA ALA A 135 17.31 7.88 1.31
C ALA A 135 18.57 7.44 2.09
N GLY A 136 18.89 8.06 3.23
CA GLY A 136 20.12 7.82 3.98
C GLY A 136 20.28 6.39 4.51
N HIS A 137 19.16 5.70 4.74
CA HIS A 137 19.11 4.32 5.23
C HIS A 137 19.72 3.32 4.23
N TRP A 138 19.71 3.66 2.93
CA TRP A 138 20.25 2.85 1.83
C TRP A 138 21.60 3.37 1.33
N LYS A 139 22.40 3.99 2.21
CA LYS A 139 23.71 4.55 1.83
C LYS A 139 24.69 3.50 1.28
N TRP A 140 24.58 2.24 1.72
CA TRP A 140 25.49 1.17 1.33
C TRP A 140 25.31 0.75 -0.14
N SER A 141 24.07 0.77 -0.64
CA SER A 141 23.75 0.50 -2.04
C SER A 141 23.79 1.75 -2.92
N LYS A 142 24.16 2.93 -2.37
CA LYS A 142 24.25 4.20 -3.11
C LYS A 142 24.99 4.13 -4.43
N PRO A 143 26.16 3.47 -4.53
CA PRO A 143 26.85 3.33 -5.81
C PRO A 143 26.00 2.67 -6.89
N CYS A 144 25.06 1.78 -6.53
CA CYS A 144 24.14 1.14 -7.47
C CYS A 144 23.00 2.07 -7.87
N TRP A 145 22.24 2.62 -6.91
CA TRP A 145 21.01 3.35 -7.24
C TRP A 145 21.27 4.75 -7.79
N SER A 146 22.38 5.41 -7.44
CA SER A 146 22.69 6.75 -7.93
C SER A 146 22.96 6.77 -9.44
N GLN A 147 23.48 5.68 -10.01
CA GLN A 147 23.71 5.53 -11.44
C GLN A 147 22.41 5.26 -12.21
N LYS A 148 21.40 4.71 -11.54
CA LYS A 148 20.11 4.36 -12.14
C LYS A 148 19.17 5.57 -12.22
N ILE A 149 19.26 6.49 -11.27
CA ILE A 149 18.50 7.76 -11.30
C ILE A 149 19.14 8.80 -12.24
N ASN A 150 20.46 8.76 -12.39
CA ASN A 150 21.22 9.63 -13.27
C ASN A 150 21.99 8.76 -14.27
N PRO A 151 21.31 8.15 -15.27
CA PRO A 151 22.03 7.53 -16.36
C PRO A 151 22.84 8.65 -17.02
N ALA A 152 24.18 8.52 -17.03
CA ALA A 152 25.03 9.50 -17.68
C ALA A 152 24.50 9.77 -19.10
N VAL A 153 24.27 11.05 -19.40
CA VAL A 153 23.97 11.55 -20.76
C VAL A 153 25.13 11.24 -21.68
#